data_AF-A0A5M1E065-F1
#
_entry.id   AF-A0A5M1E065-F1
#
_cell.length_a   1.000
_cell.length_b   1.000
_cell.length_c   1.000
_cell.angle_alpha   90.00
_cell.angle_beta   90.00
_cell.angle_gamma   90.00
#
_symmetry.space_group_name_H-M   'P 1'
#
loop_
_entity.id
_entity.type
_entity.pdbx_description
1 polymer ?
#
loop_
_entity_poly.entity_id
_entity_poly.type
_entity_poly.pdbx_seq_one_letter_code
_entity_poly.pdbx_strand_id
1 'polypeptide(L)'
;LRLNCELKQIHIEDIASSWLSYQSLKENILKEEINNITPTQIIDENKQYQYIKFSHSSLMKFWERITNSLMQNINEVELDIIIKLMQYLDENPNTPSVVSYCSNDSNQKYKIEKITSDGKSSYDILAKISLCEHSVGVAEKILELNNNQTLLYGKMIIVALAHDIGKIINHQMQTKSKNLFIEHSHQHISYIYLREKFGTYTYIEEISKVVKAHHDSKVSTGKYENLTKLLIQADKERRNDELNEYFVKNPKAKPFEKEEITKRQQETLDDILKDFEGLGFLANERKKNEKMSVKKKTISDNEEVEFDFAKYEEQIFLKLSSCINKSINYGYESFVESISYKDMILFSKQCIINVLKEVLNGETHFTSFVRFYREKKYIAYIDINKNFYSSKFILLTKEDKIEFDCVPIFARVFDIEVQDLELSKNQDEFLKSIKVRLKKENIDE
;
A
#
# COMPACT_ATOMS: atom_id res chain seq x y z
N LEU A 1 70.67 -17.85 -8.54
CA LEU A 1 69.26 -17.38 -8.50
C LEU A 1 68.71 -17.64 -7.09
N ARG A 2 68.45 -16.53 -6.37
CA ARG A 2 67.83 -16.35 -5.03
C ARG A 2 68.30 -17.25 -3.88
N LEU A 3 69.29 -16.75 -3.14
CA LEU A 3 69.54 -17.06 -1.73
C LEU A 3 68.46 -16.37 -0.84
N ASN A 4 68.13 -17.02 0.28
CA ASN A 4 67.30 -16.56 1.41
C ASN A 4 65.77 -16.69 1.26
N CYS A 5 65.26 -17.92 1.35
CA CYS A 5 63.92 -18.16 1.88
C CYS A 5 64.03 -19.11 3.08
N GLU A 6 63.95 -18.57 4.30
CA GLU A 6 63.66 -19.36 5.49
C GLU A 6 62.13 -19.53 5.60
N LEU A 7 61.69 -20.79 5.65
CA LEU A 7 60.29 -21.14 5.94
C LEU A 7 60.03 -20.92 7.43
N LYS A 8 59.29 -19.87 7.77
CA LYS A 8 58.87 -19.59 9.14
C LYS A 8 57.53 -20.28 9.40
N GLN A 9 57.54 -21.32 10.23
CA GLN A 9 56.34 -22.01 10.68
C GLN A 9 55.67 -21.15 11.76
N ILE A 10 54.43 -20.71 11.50
CA ILE A 10 53.64 -19.90 12.44
C ILE A 10 52.54 -20.82 12.99
N HIS A 11 52.49 -20.97 14.31
CA HIS A 11 51.44 -21.75 14.96
C HIS A 11 50.10 -21.01 14.89
N ILE A 12 49.03 -21.75 14.64
CA ILE A 12 47.70 -21.16 14.46
C ILE A 12 47.23 -20.49 15.76
N GLU A 13 47.70 -20.95 16.92
CA GLU A 13 47.45 -20.33 18.22
C GLU A 13 48.06 -18.91 18.32
N ASP A 14 49.21 -18.66 17.69
CA ASP A 14 49.87 -17.34 17.70
C ASP A 14 49.11 -16.33 16.83
N ILE A 15 48.52 -16.82 15.73
CA ILE A 15 47.65 -16.02 14.85
C ILE A 15 46.34 -15.71 15.58
N ALA A 16 45.73 -16.71 16.23
CA ALA A 16 44.49 -16.53 16.99
C ALA A 16 44.66 -15.54 18.15
N SER A 17 45.79 -15.60 18.85
CA SER A 17 46.13 -14.67 19.94
C SER A 17 46.30 -13.24 19.42
N SER A 18 46.98 -13.07 18.28
CA SER A 18 47.11 -11.76 17.62
C SER A 18 45.77 -11.23 17.11
N TRP A 19 44.88 -12.12 16.64
CA TRP A 19 43.56 -11.76 16.13
C TRP A 19 42.60 -11.36 17.25
N LEU A 20 42.62 -12.07 18.37
CA LEU A 20 41.87 -11.70 19.59
C LEU A 20 42.39 -10.40 20.20
N SER A 21 43.71 -10.19 20.21
CA SER A 21 44.32 -8.94 20.65
C SER A 21 43.91 -7.78 19.74
N TYR A 22 43.90 -7.98 18.42
CA TYR A 22 43.43 -6.99 17.44
C TYR A 22 41.93 -6.67 17.58
N GLN A 23 41.08 -7.68 17.81
CA GLN A 23 39.65 -7.45 18.09
C GLN A 23 39.44 -6.67 19.39
N SER A 24 40.17 -7.02 20.46
CA SER A 24 40.09 -6.28 21.72
C SER A 24 40.58 -4.83 21.58
N LEU A 25 41.63 -4.60 20.78
CA LEU A 25 42.14 -3.27 20.48
C LEU A 25 41.11 -2.46 19.69
N LYS A 26 40.46 -3.08 18.69
CA LYS A 26 39.43 -2.45 17.86
C LYS A 26 38.17 -2.11 18.65
N GLU A 27 37.75 -2.99 19.57
CA GLU A 27 36.66 -2.73 20.51
C GLU A 27 36.99 -1.64 21.52
N ASN A 28 38.25 -1.57 21.98
CA ASN A 28 38.68 -0.52 22.90
C ASN A 28 38.80 0.84 22.19
N ILE A 29 39.30 0.88 20.95
CA ILE A 29 39.31 2.11 20.13
C ILE A 29 37.87 2.56 19.84
N LEU A 30 36.95 1.64 19.51
CA LEU A 30 35.53 1.97 19.36
C LEU A 30 34.92 2.51 20.66
N LYS A 31 35.25 1.92 21.81
CA LYS A 31 34.78 2.40 23.13
C LYS A 31 35.36 3.77 23.47
N GLU A 32 36.63 4.03 23.15
CA GLU A 32 37.27 5.33 23.35
C GLU A 32 36.73 6.39 22.39
N GLU A 33 36.43 6.05 21.14
CA GLU A 33 35.77 6.94 20.18
C GLU A 33 34.32 7.23 20.58
N ILE A 34 33.58 6.24 21.08
CA ILE A 34 32.21 6.42 21.64
C ILE A 34 32.26 7.29 22.91
N ASN A 35 33.23 7.08 23.80
CA ASN A 35 33.39 7.89 25.02
C ASN A 35 33.89 9.31 24.73
N ASN A 36 34.62 9.54 23.61
CA ASN A 36 35.06 10.86 23.20
C ASN A 36 33.99 11.64 22.39
N ILE A 37 32.98 10.96 21.83
CA ILE A 37 31.82 11.58 21.17
C ILE A 37 30.70 11.92 22.16
N THR A 38 30.72 11.36 23.37
CA THR A 38 29.70 11.61 24.39
C THR A 38 30.31 12.32 25.60
N PRO A 39 30.06 13.63 25.82
CA PRO A 39 30.27 14.20 27.14
C PRO A 39 29.32 13.48 28.09
N THR A 40 29.86 12.78 29.08
CA THR A 40 29.08 12.18 30.16
C THR A 40 28.40 13.29 30.95
N GLN A 41 27.16 13.63 30.56
CA GLN A 41 26.19 14.15 31.51
C GLN A 41 25.26 13.00 31.83
N ILE A 42 25.30 12.57 33.09
CA ILE A 42 24.22 11.78 33.69
C ILE A 42 23.02 12.73 33.74
N ILE A 43 22.31 12.85 32.62
CA ILE A 43 21.01 13.48 32.55
C ILE A 43 20.03 12.37 32.82
N ASP A 44 19.38 12.45 33.99
CA ASP A 44 18.13 11.78 34.32
C ASP A 44 17.26 11.58 33.06
N GLU A 45 17.20 10.35 32.52
CA GLU A 45 16.67 10.01 31.19
C GLU A 45 15.20 10.45 30.99
N ASN A 46 14.48 10.68 32.09
CA ASN A 46 13.12 11.23 32.07
C ASN A 46 13.04 12.73 31.75
N LYS A 47 14.15 13.48 31.74
CA LYS A 47 14.14 14.94 31.51
C LYS A 47 14.17 15.34 30.03
N GLN A 48 14.68 14.49 29.13
CA GLN A 48 14.83 14.87 27.72
C GLN A 48 13.48 15.05 27.00
N TYR A 49 12.47 14.28 27.40
CA TYR A 49 11.13 14.28 26.79
C TYR A 49 10.17 15.31 27.41
N GLN A 50 10.46 15.83 28.60
CA GLN A 50 9.60 16.79 29.33
C GLN A 50 9.47 18.15 28.64
N TYR A 51 10.39 18.51 27.74
CA TYR A 51 10.40 19.83 27.08
C TYR A 51 9.84 19.82 25.66
N ILE A 52 9.36 18.67 25.17
CA ILE A 52 8.75 18.58 23.85
C ILE A 52 7.41 19.30 23.87
N LYS A 53 7.24 20.24 22.94
CA LYS A 53 6.00 20.98 22.72
C LYS A 53 5.65 20.95 21.24
N PHE A 54 4.37 20.71 20.98
CA PHE A 54 3.79 20.81 19.64
C PHE A 54 2.89 22.03 19.56
N SER A 55 2.95 22.72 18.43
CA SER A 55 2.10 23.89 18.16
C SER A 55 0.65 23.47 17.96
N HIS A 56 0.44 22.31 17.33
CA HIS A 56 -0.88 21.75 17.08
C HIS A 56 -1.47 21.10 18.35
N SER A 57 -2.65 21.57 18.76
CA SER A 57 -3.31 21.12 20.00
C SER A 57 -3.55 19.61 20.06
N SER A 58 -3.96 18.98 18.95
CA SER A 58 -4.14 17.52 18.87
C SER A 58 -2.84 16.75 19.12
N LEU A 59 -1.71 17.20 18.58
CA LEU A 59 -0.40 16.57 18.85
C LEU A 59 0.00 16.76 20.30
N MET A 60 -0.21 17.94 20.88
CA MET A 60 0.12 18.19 22.28
C MET A 60 -0.69 17.27 23.21
N LYS A 61 -2.01 17.16 23.00
CA LYS A 61 -2.86 16.24 23.78
C LYS A 61 -2.44 14.77 23.61
N PHE A 62 -2.09 14.38 22.39
CA PHE A 62 -1.64 13.02 22.12
C PHE A 62 -0.28 12.74 22.79
N TRP A 63 0.63 13.71 22.76
CA TRP A 63 1.91 13.63 23.46
C TRP A 63 1.72 13.48 24.98
N GLU A 64 0.84 14.28 25.58
CA GLU A 64 0.50 14.16 27.01
C GLU A 64 -0.04 12.76 27.34
N ARG A 65 -0.87 12.18 26.47
CA ARG A 65 -1.34 10.79 26.65
C ARG A 65 -0.19 9.79 26.58
N ILE A 66 0.71 9.95 25.62
CA ILE A 66 1.90 9.09 25.49
C ILE A 66 2.72 9.16 26.78
N THR A 67 3.09 10.36 27.22
CA THR A 67 3.93 10.55 28.41
C THR A 67 3.27 10.06 29.68
N ASN A 68 1.95 10.23 29.82
CA ASN A 68 1.24 9.88 31.05
C ASN A 68 0.95 8.37 31.16
N SER A 69 0.69 7.69 30.05
CA SER A 69 0.08 6.34 30.10
C SER A 69 0.75 5.29 29.22
N LEU A 70 1.48 5.68 28.17
CA LEU A 70 1.98 4.73 27.16
C LEU A 70 3.50 4.61 27.14
N MET A 71 4.23 5.59 27.68
CA MET A 71 5.68 5.72 27.56
C MET A 71 6.43 4.47 28.05
N GLN A 72 5.96 3.82 29.11
CA GLN A 72 6.58 2.60 29.66
C GLN A 72 6.50 1.39 28.71
N ASN A 73 5.61 1.42 27.72
CA ASN A 73 5.35 0.32 26.78
C ASN A 73 5.90 0.63 25.37
N ILE A 74 6.67 1.71 25.23
CA ILE A 74 7.27 2.14 23.96
C ILE A 74 8.78 2.16 24.18
N ASN A 75 9.55 1.52 23.31
CA ASN A 75 11.00 1.57 23.44
C ASN A 75 11.56 2.93 22.98
N GLU A 76 12.75 3.27 23.43
CA GLU A 76 13.36 4.59 23.19
C GLU A 76 13.50 4.93 21.69
N VAL A 77 13.88 3.94 20.87
CA VAL A 77 14.01 4.13 19.42
C VAL A 77 12.65 4.42 18.78
N GLU A 78 11.61 3.70 19.19
CA GLU A 78 10.24 3.96 18.72
C GLU A 78 9.74 5.33 19.18
N LEU A 79 10.06 5.74 20.40
CA LEU A 79 9.67 7.03 20.94
C LEU A 79 10.31 8.17 20.14
N ASP A 80 11.59 8.07 19.81
CA ASP A 80 12.29 9.04 18.94
C ASP A 80 11.66 9.12 17.54
N ILE A 81 11.30 7.98 16.95
CA ILE A 81 10.59 7.95 15.66
C ILE A 81 9.22 8.63 15.77
N ILE A 82 8.46 8.34 16.82
CA ILE A 82 7.14 8.96 17.07
C ILE A 82 7.30 10.48 17.17
N ILE A 83 8.26 10.97 17.95
CA ILE A 83 8.53 12.40 18.11
C ILE A 83 8.84 13.04 16.75
N LYS A 84 9.72 12.42 15.96
CA LYS A 84 10.08 12.93 14.62
C LYS A 84 8.91 12.96 13.66
N LEU A 85 8.04 11.95 13.68
CA LEU A 85 6.81 11.93 12.88
C LEU A 85 5.83 13.02 13.34
N MET A 86 5.65 13.20 14.65
CA MET A 86 4.81 14.25 15.21
C MET A 86 5.35 15.65 14.86
N GLN A 87 6.66 15.88 14.94
CA GLN A 87 7.30 17.12 14.51
C GLN A 87 7.06 17.40 13.03
N TYR A 88 7.23 16.38 12.18
CA TYR A 88 7.00 16.53 10.74
C TYR A 88 5.54 16.89 10.41
N LEU A 89 4.57 16.35 11.16
CA LEU A 89 3.16 16.74 11.04
C LEU A 89 2.93 18.19 11.54
N ASP A 90 3.55 18.58 12.67
CA ASP A 90 3.42 19.92 13.27
C ASP A 90 4.00 21.02 12.37
N GLU A 91 5.09 20.74 11.66
CA GLU A 91 5.72 21.63 10.68
C GLU A 91 4.88 21.82 9.41
N ASN A 92 3.87 20.97 9.17
CA ASN A 92 3.06 20.95 7.96
C ASN A 92 1.54 21.05 8.25
N PRO A 93 1.08 22.04 9.03
CA PRO A 93 -0.26 22.06 9.63
C PRO A 93 -1.40 22.26 8.61
N ASN A 94 -1.08 22.84 7.44
CA ASN A 94 -2.07 23.17 6.41
C ASN A 94 -2.30 22.04 5.40
N THR A 95 -1.67 20.87 5.58
CA THR A 95 -1.85 19.74 4.67
C THR A 95 -3.24 19.13 4.87
N PRO A 96 -4.10 19.06 3.84
CA PRO A 96 -5.41 18.41 3.96
C PRO A 96 -5.30 16.90 4.20
N SER A 97 -6.20 16.34 5.00
CA SER A 97 -6.25 14.89 5.27
C SER A 97 -6.71 14.07 4.07
N VAL A 98 -7.47 14.65 3.15
CA VAL A 98 -7.78 14.07 1.85
C VAL A 98 -7.30 15.01 0.77
N VAL A 99 -6.52 14.45 -0.14
CA VAL A 99 -6.00 15.15 -1.30
C VAL A 99 -6.48 14.41 -2.54
N SER A 100 -6.72 15.15 -3.62
CA SER A 100 -7.16 14.57 -4.90
C SER A 100 -6.27 15.09 -6.01
N TYR A 101 -5.01 14.72 -5.87
CA TYR A 101 -3.92 15.24 -6.69
C TYR A 101 -3.47 14.24 -7.76
N CYS A 102 -3.74 12.95 -7.54
CA CYS A 102 -3.50 11.88 -8.49
C CYS A 102 -4.84 11.29 -8.96
N SER A 103 -4.93 10.92 -10.24
CA SER A 103 -6.10 10.22 -10.79
C SER A 103 -6.32 8.84 -10.16
N ASN A 104 -5.28 8.25 -9.58
CA ASN A 104 -5.29 6.91 -8.96
C ASN A 104 -5.37 6.97 -7.42
N ASP A 105 -5.59 8.14 -6.83
CA ASP A 105 -5.74 8.30 -5.38
C ASP A 105 -7.03 7.62 -4.89
N SER A 106 -6.93 6.78 -3.86
CA SER A 106 -8.08 6.08 -3.25
C SER A 106 -9.15 7.05 -2.74
N ASN A 107 -8.78 8.30 -2.48
CA ASN A 107 -9.67 9.35 -1.99
C ASN A 107 -10.60 9.95 -3.07
N GLN A 108 -10.40 9.63 -4.36
CA GLN A 108 -11.31 10.04 -5.44
C GLN A 108 -12.76 9.57 -5.20
N LYS A 109 -12.93 8.41 -4.53
CA LYS A 109 -14.25 7.86 -4.14
C LYS A 109 -15.09 8.85 -3.32
N TYR A 110 -14.45 9.71 -2.53
CA TYR A 110 -15.13 10.65 -1.65
C TYR A 110 -15.76 11.85 -2.40
N LYS A 111 -15.46 12.04 -3.69
CA LYS A 111 -16.02 13.13 -4.51
C LYS A 111 -17.38 12.81 -5.12
N ILE A 112 -17.73 11.53 -5.19
CA ILE A 112 -18.85 11.04 -6.01
C ILE A 112 -20.18 11.27 -5.30
N GLU A 113 -20.29 10.83 -4.04
CA GLU A 113 -21.55 10.87 -3.31
C GLU A 113 -21.75 12.21 -2.59
N LYS A 114 -22.91 12.84 -2.82
CA LYS A 114 -23.35 14.01 -2.06
C LYS A 114 -24.06 13.53 -0.80
N ILE A 115 -23.49 13.88 0.35
CA ILE A 115 -23.92 13.36 1.66
C ILE A 115 -24.58 14.43 2.53
N THR A 116 -24.69 15.67 2.05
CA THR A 116 -25.36 16.76 2.76
C THR A 116 -26.50 17.38 1.94
N SER A 117 -27.43 18.02 2.64
CA SER A 117 -28.55 18.76 2.03
C SER A 117 -28.10 19.95 1.18
N ASP A 118 -26.94 20.54 1.48
CA ASP A 118 -26.33 21.63 0.70
C ASP A 118 -25.40 21.14 -0.43
N GLY A 119 -25.43 19.83 -0.75
CA GLY A 119 -24.74 19.28 -1.91
C GLY A 119 -23.22 19.10 -1.74
N LYS A 120 -22.73 18.99 -0.50
CA LYS A 120 -21.33 18.64 -0.20
C LYS A 120 -21.15 17.13 -0.22
N SER A 121 -20.01 16.71 -0.77
CA SER A 121 -19.51 15.34 -0.73
C SER A 121 -18.68 15.09 0.52
N SER A 122 -18.36 13.82 0.80
CA SER A 122 -17.40 13.49 1.87
C SER A 122 -16.06 14.19 1.66
N TYR A 123 -15.62 14.36 0.41
CA TYR A 123 -14.38 15.07 0.09
C TYR A 123 -14.43 16.53 0.55
N ASP A 124 -15.54 17.23 0.28
CA ASP A 124 -15.70 18.66 0.63
C ASP A 124 -15.66 18.90 2.15
N ILE A 125 -16.01 17.89 2.94
CA ILE A 125 -15.96 17.92 4.40
C ILE A 125 -14.57 17.54 4.90
N LEU A 126 -14.07 16.37 4.49
CA LEU A 126 -12.82 15.79 4.98
C LEU A 126 -11.59 16.61 4.54
N ALA A 127 -11.65 17.32 3.42
CA ALA A 127 -10.55 18.17 2.94
C ALA A 127 -10.27 19.37 3.87
N LYS A 128 -11.20 19.70 4.77
CA LYS A 128 -11.03 20.76 5.77
C LYS A 128 -10.34 20.28 7.05
N ILE A 129 -10.22 18.98 7.23
CA ILE A 129 -9.55 18.35 8.36
C ILE A 129 -8.07 18.27 8.01
N SER A 130 -7.20 18.73 8.91
CA SER A 130 -5.76 18.67 8.67
C SER A 130 -5.28 17.21 8.72
N LEU A 131 -4.24 16.90 7.96
CA LEU A 131 -3.58 15.60 8.01
C LEU A 131 -3.11 15.29 9.43
N CYS A 132 -2.60 16.30 10.13
CA CYS A 132 -2.18 16.19 11.52
C CYS A 132 -3.34 15.71 12.43
N GLU A 133 -4.52 16.34 12.35
CA GLU A 133 -5.70 15.92 13.10
C GLU A 133 -6.13 14.49 12.77
N HIS A 134 -6.11 14.15 11.48
CA HIS A 134 -6.49 12.83 11.01
C HIS A 134 -5.52 11.76 11.51
N SER A 135 -4.22 11.90 11.27
CA SER A 135 -3.19 10.95 11.68
C SER A 135 -3.16 10.71 13.19
N VAL A 136 -3.34 11.77 14.00
CA VAL A 136 -3.49 11.63 15.46
C VAL A 136 -4.77 10.88 15.81
N GLY A 137 -5.89 11.20 15.16
CA GLY A 137 -7.15 10.48 15.37
C GLY A 137 -7.07 8.99 15.01
N VAL A 138 -6.32 8.63 13.97
CA VAL A 138 -6.04 7.23 13.61
C VAL A 138 -5.16 6.57 14.67
N ALA A 139 -4.17 7.28 15.20
CA ALA A 139 -3.32 6.76 16.28
C ALA A 139 -4.09 6.56 17.60
N GLU A 140 -5.06 7.42 17.90
CA GLU A 140 -6.01 7.22 18.99
C GLU A 140 -6.87 5.97 18.75
N LYS A 141 -7.46 5.85 17.56
CA LYS A 141 -8.36 4.75 17.20
C LYS A 141 -7.67 3.40 17.19
N ILE A 142 -6.43 3.33 16.68
CA ILE A 142 -5.67 2.08 16.64
C ILE A 142 -5.37 1.58 18.07
N LEU A 143 -5.15 2.49 19.02
CA LEU A 143 -4.94 2.16 20.43
C LEU A 143 -6.24 1.71 21.11
N GLU A 144 -7.39 2.32 20.77
CA GLU A 144 -8.72 1.92 21.25
C GLU A 144 -9.10 0.51 20.77
N LEU A 145 -8.82 0.18 19.51
CA LEU A 145 -9.12 -1.12 18.91
C LEU A 145 -8.19 -2.25 19.39
N ASN A 146 -7.12 -1.92 20.13
CA ASN A 146 -6.16 -2.90 20.63
C ASN A 146 -6.66 -3.60 21.90
N ASN A 147 -7.28 -4.75 21.74
CA ASN A 147 -7.85 -5.57 22.82
C ASN A 147 -6.81 -6.38 23.64
N ASN A 148 -5.69 -5.78 24.08
CA ASN A 148 -4.66 -6.31 25.03
C ASN A 148 -3.25 -6.68 24.49
N GLN A 149 -2.72 -6.01 23.45
CA GLN A 149 -1.30 -6.16 23.08
C GLN A 149 -0.49 -4.90 23.39
N THR A 150 -0.17 -4.69 24.67
CA THR A 150 0.64 -3.55 25.15
C THR A 150 2.02 -3.47 24.51
N LEU A 151 2.61 -4.61 24.14
CA LEU A 151 3.96 -4.73 23.56
C LEU A 151 4.10 -4.20 22.12
N LEU A 152 3.04 -3.63 21.53
CA LEU A 152 3.05 -3.13 20.15
C LEU A 152 2.71 -1.64 20.01
N TYR A 153 2.54 -0.90 21.12
CA TYR A 153 2.10 0.49 21.05
C TYR A 153 3.03 1.37 20.21
N GLY A 154 4.35 1.22 20.32
CA GLY A 154 5.29 1.99 19.51
C GLY A 154 5.06 1.79 18.02
N LYS A 155 5.08 0.53 17.54
CA LYS A 155 4.78 0.19 16.14
C LYS A 155 3.41 0.70 15.67
N MET A 156 2.37 0.54 16.50
CA MET A 156 1.01 0.96 16.18
C MET A 156 0.91 2.48 15.98
N ILE A 157 1.53 3.24 16.88
CA ILE A 157 1.56 4.70 16.79
C ILE A 157 2.38 5.12 15.56
N ILE A 158 3.53 4.50 15.31
CA ILE A 158 4.36 4.82 14.13
C ILE A 158 3.57 4.57 12.84
N VAL A 159 2.92 3.40 12.66
CA VAL A 159 2.16 3.13 11.44
C VAL A 159 1.00 4.11 11.27
N ALA A 160 0.29 4.46 12.35
CA ALA A 160 -0.83 5.38 12.30
C ALA A 160 -0.40 6.82 11.98
N LEU A 161 0.66 7.32 12.60
CA LEU A 161 1.19 8.66 12.29
C LEU A 161 1.79 8.72 10.88
N ALA A 162 2.44 7.64 10.42
CA ALA A 162 3.16 7.62 9.17
C ALA A 162 2.32 7.28 7.93
N HIS A 163 1.15 6.64 8.07
CA HIS A 163 0.47 6.03 6.91
C HIS A 163 0.23 7.00 5.74
N ASP A 164 -0.11 8.25 6.06
CA ASP A 164 -0.50 9.28 5.11
C ASP A 164 0.52 10.42 4.94
N ILE A 165 1.72 10.34 5.52
CA ILE A 165 2.73 11.43 5.44
C ILE A 165 3.15 11.76 4.01
N GLY A 166 3.01 10.81 3.08
CA GLY A 166 3.18 11.03 1.64
C GLY A 166 2.27 12.13 1.07
N LYS A 167 1.13 12.43 1.73
CA LYS A 167 0.26 13.56 1.37
C LYS A 167 0.92 14.92 1.57
N ILE A 168 1.83 15.06 2.56
CA ILE A 168 2.61 16.30 2.78
C ILE A 168 3.52 16.55 1.58
N ILE A 169 4.26 15.53 1.15
CA ILE A 169 5.19 15.64 0.03
C ILE A 169 4.42 15.96 -1.25
N ASN A 170 3.30 15.27 -1.49
CA ASN A 170 2.41 15.58 -2.61
C ASN A 170 1.91 17.02 -2.56
N HIS A 171 1.46 17.51 -1.41
CA HIS A 171 0.98 18.88 -1.23
C HIS A 171 2.08 19.92 -1.48
N GLN A 172 3.29 19.71 -0.95
CA GLN A 172 4.42 20.62 -1.16
C GLN A 172 4.87 20.66 -2.63
N MET A 173 4.93 19.51 -3.30
CA MET A 173 5.43 19.42 -4.68
C MET A 173 4.51 20.11 -5.70
N GLN A 174 3.21 20.22 -5.41
CA GLN A 174 2.29 21.03 -6.22
C GLN A 174 2.69 22.50 -6.34
N THR A 175 3.29 23.04 -5.29
CA THR A 175 3.69 24.46 -5.26
C THR A 175 4.98 24.73 -6.03
N LYS A 176 5.77 23.69 -6.33
CA LYS A 176 7.14 23.83 -6.88
C LYS A 176 7.35 23.24 -8.27
N SER A 177 6.65 22.16 -8.67
CA SER A 177 6.69 21.63 -10.03
C SER A 177 5.60 20.58 -10.27
N LYS A 178 4.75 20.83 -11.28
CA LYS A 178 3.56 20.02 -11.58
C LYS A 178 3.84 18.59 -12.07
N ASN A 179 5.06 18.15 -12.36
CA ASN A 179 5.23 16.96 -13.21
C ASN A 179 6.07 15.79 -12.65
N LEU A 180 6.70 15.89 -11.47
CA LEU A 180 7.69 14.88 -11.03
C LEU A 180 7.19 13.89 -9.94
N PHE A 181 6.06 14.15 -9.28
CA PHE A 181 5.55 13.30 -8.19
C PHE A 181 4.05 12.97 -8.29
N ILE A 182 3.39 13.33 -9.40
CA ILE A 182 1.93 13.14 -9.59
C ILE A 182 1.54 11.65 -9.81
N GLU A 183 2.50 10.76 -10.06
CA GLU A 183 2.22 9.37 -10.46
C GLU A 183 2.17 8.36 -9.31
N HIS A 184 2.61 8.73 -8.09
CA HIS A 184 2.65 7.81 -6.96
C HIS A 184 1.55 8.10 -5.94
N SER A 185 0.87 7.04 -5.55
CA SER A 185 -0.09 7.07 -4.45
C SER A 185 0.60 7.43 -3.13
N HIS A 186 -0.06 8.18 -2.25
CA HIS A 186 0.55 8.66 -1.01
C HIS A 186 1.08 7.54 -0.11
N GLN A 187 0.43 6.37 -0.08
CA GLN A 187 0.91 5.21 0.68
C GLN A 187 2.31 4.73 0.22
N HIS A 188 2.63 4.90 -1.06
CA HIS A 188 3.94 4.53 -1.60
C HIS A 188 5.00 5.56 -1.22
N ILE A 189 4.64 6.85 -1.23
CA ILE A 189 5.55 7.92 -0.80
C ILE A 189 5.84 7.81 0.70
N SER A 190 4.81 7.52 1.51
CA SER A 190 4.97 7.24 2.95
C SER A 190 5.91 6.06 3.20
N TYR A 191 5.80 4.99 2.40
CA TYR A 191 6.71 3.83 2.46
C TYR A 191 8.18 4.25 2.24
N ILE A 192 8.45 5.02 1.18
CA ILE A 192 9.82 5.49 0.85
C ILE A 192 10.35 6.37 1.98
N TYR A 193 9.56 7.35 2.44
CA TYR A 193 9.98 8.28 3.49
C TYR A 193 10.43 7.53 4.76
N LEU A 194 9.64 6.55 5.20
CA LEU A 194 9.96 5.75 6.38
C LEU A 194 11.28 4.99 6.24
N ARG A 195 11.49 4.33 5.10
CA ARG A 195 12.71 3.58 4.81
C ARG A 195 13.94 4.47 4.74
N GLU A 196 13.82 5.67 4.16
CA GLU A 196 14.93 6.63 4.08
C GLU A 196 15.27 7.25 5.42
N LYS A 197 14.26 7.69 6.20
CA LYS A 197 14.48 8.42 7.46
C LYS A 197 14.83 7.52 8.63
N PHE A 198 14.34 6.28 8.64
CA PHE A 198 14.44 5.38 9.78
C PHE A 198 14.96 3.99 9.40
N GLY A 199 15.73 3.90 8.31
CA GLY A 199 16.23 2.64 7.75
C GLY A 199 17.05 1.77 8.71
N THR A 200 17.61 2.35 9.78
CA THR A 200 18.37 1.64 10.83
C THR A 200 17.47 0.98 11.88
N TYR A 201 16.18 1.32 11.93
CA TYR A 201 15.25 0.72 12.89
C TYR A 201 14.89 -0.70 12.50
N THR A 202 15.09 -1.66 13.41
CA THR A 202 14.93 -3.10 13.17
C THR A 202 13.60 -3.50 12.53
N TYR A 203 12.51 -2.81 12.85
CA TYR A 203 11.16 -3.11 12.34
C TYR A 203 10.69 -2.18 11.23
N ILE A 204 11.58 -1.34 10.66
CA ILE A 204 11.18 -0.38 9.63
C ILE A 204 10.65 -1.05 8.36
N GLU A 205 11.18 -2.23 8.02
CA GLU A 205 10.72 -2.99 6.86
C GLU A 205 9.28 -3.48 7.04
N GLU A 206 8.97 -3.94 8.24
CA GLU A 206 7.62 -4.36 8.65
C GLU A 206 6.65 -3.17 8.64
N ILE A 207 7.01 -2.07 9.29
CA ILE A 207 6.18 -0.87 9.42
C ILE A 207 5.91 -0.23 8.06
N SER A 208 6.95 -0.08 7.24
CA SER A 208 6.80 0.52 5.92
C SER A 208 5.88 -0.34 5.03
N LYS A 209 6.00 -1.68 5.05
CA LYS A 209 5.08 -2.57 4.33
C LYS A 209 3.63 -2.44 4.79
N VAL A 210 3.39 -2.32 6.10
CA VAL A 210 2.04 -2.06 6.64
C VAL A 210 1.48 -0.75 6.09
N VAL A 211 2.29 0.31 6.12
CA VAL A 211 1.93 1.61 5.55
C VAL A 211 1.68 1.52 4.04
N LYS A 212 2.48 0.78 3.28
CA LYS A 212 2.25 0.63 1.83
C LYS A 212 0.92 -0.05 1.52
N ALA A 213 0.49 -0.99 2.35
CA ALA A 213 -0.68 -1.83 2.12
C ALA A 213 -2.00 -1.29 2.70
N HIS A 214 -2.01 -0.12 3.38
CA HIS A 214 -3.20 0.37 4.11
C HIS A 214 -4.40 0.78 3.22
N HIS A 215 -4.24 0.76 1.89
CA HIS A 215 -5.33 0.93 0.92
C HIS A 215 -5.60 -0.31 0.07
N ASP A 216 -4.86 -1.39 0.29
CA ASP A 216 -5.03 -2.63 -0.45
C ASP A 216 -6.24 -3.40 0.06
N SER A 217 -7.22 -3.61 -0.81
CA SER A 217 -8.45 -4.37 -0.51
C SER A 217 -8.19 -5.86 -0.24
N LYS A 218 -6.99 -6.36 -0.56
CA LYS A 218 -6.55 -7.73 -0.30
C LYS A 218 -5.29 -7.68 0.57
N VAL A 219 -5.47 -7.71 1.89
CA VAL A 219 -4.36 -7.89 2.83
C VAL A 219 -3.78 -9.29 2.57
N SER A 220 -2.54 -9.36 2.09
CA SER A 220 -1.84 -10.63 1.84
C SER A 220 -1.66 -11.40 3.15
N THR A 221 -1.86 -12.71 3.11
CA THR A 221 -1.57 -13.62 4.23
C THR A 221 -0.08 -13.54 4.60
N GLY A 222 0.23 -13.04 5.80
CA GLY A 222 1.62 -12.81 6.20
C GLY A 222 1.78 -12.28 7.62
N LYS A 223 3.05 -12.12 8.05
CA LYS A 223 3.46 -11.75 9.41
C LYS A 223 2.84 -10.43 9.94
N TYR A 224 2.35 -9.57 9.05
CA TYR A 224 1.90 -8.20 9.36
C TYR A 224 0.41 -7.97 9.13
N GLU A 225 -0.33 -9.03 8.78
CA GLU A 225 -1.76 -8.97 8.43
C GLU A 225 -2.60 -8.32 9.53
N ASN A 226 -2.33 -8.63 10.80
CA ASN A 226 -3.08 -8.09 11.93
C ASN A 226 -2.91 -6.57 12.06
N LEU A 227 -1.67 -6.07 11.97
CA LEU A 227 -1.39 -4.65 12.10
C LEU A 227 -1.92 -3.86 10.89
N THR A 228 -1.84 -4.42 9.68
CA THR A 228 -2.45 -3.83 8.48
C THR A 228 -3.97 -3.75 8.60
N LYS A 229 -4.65 -4.83 9.01
CA LYS A 229 -6.11 -4.80 9.22
C LYS A 229 -6.51 -3.79 10.28
N LEU A 230 -5.76 -3.73 11.37
CA LEU A 230 -6.01 -2.80 12.46
C LEU A 230 -5.86 -1.34 12.00
N LEU A 231 -4.82 -1.03 11.22
CA LEU A 231 -4.63 0.30 10.63
C LEU A 231 -5.77 0.67 9.68
N ILE A 232 -6.15 -0.25 8.78
CA ILE A 232 -7.27 -0.04 7.84
C ILE A 232 -8.58 0.23 8.58
N GLN A 233 -8.84 -0.55 9.63
CA GLN A 233 -10.04 -0.37 10.44
C GLN A 233 -10.01 0.97 11.19
N ALA A 234 -8.88 1.30 11.82
CA ALA A 234 -8.70 2.55 12.55
C ALA A 234 -8.87 3.78 11.65
N ASP A 235 -8.28 3.78 10.45
CA ASP A 235 -8.47 4.84 9.44
C ASP A 235 -9.95 4.99 9.07
N LYS A 236 -10.60 3.87 8.68
CA LYS A 236 -12.02 3.89 8.29
C LYS A 236 -12.93 4.38 9.41
N GLU A 237 -12.75 3.90 10.64
CA GLU A 237 -13.55 4.33 11.79
C GLU A 237 -13.31 5.80 12.11
N ARG A 238 -12.05 6.27 12.06
CA ARG A 238 -11.76 7.68 12.26
C ARG A 238 -12.42 8.57 11.21
N ARG A 239 -12.45 8.14 9.93
CA ARG A 239 -13.19 8.86 8.88
C ARG A 239 -14.68 8.98 9.17
N ASN A 240 -15.28 7.95 9.74
CA ASN A 240 -16.68 7.99 10.16
C ASN A 240 -16.88 8.97 11.32
N ASP A 241 -16.00 8.95 12.32
CA ASP A 241 -16.02 9.89 13.44
C ASP A 241 -15.91 11.35 12.95
N GLU A 242 -14.98 11.62 12.02
CA GLU A 242 -14.78 12.93 11.40
C GLU A 242 -16.03 13.45 10.70
N LEU A 243 -16.70 12.60 9.92
CA LEU A 243 -17.98 12.93 9.27
C LEU A 243 -19.10 13.15 10.31
N ASN A 244 -19.19 12.29 11.32
CA ASN A 244 -20.17 12.42 12.40
C ASN A 244 -19.99 13.73 13.18
N GLU A 245 -18.75 14.09 13.53
CA GLU A 245 -18.42 15.36 14.18
C GLU A 245 -18.87 16.55 13.34
N TYR A 246 -18.72 16.49 12.01
CA TYR A 246 -19.23 17.52 11.11
C TYR A 246 -20.76 17.64 11.18
N PHE A 247 -21.49 16.51 11.14
CA PHE A 247 -22.96 16.51 11.20
C PHE A 247 -23.50 16.96 12.56
N VAL A 248 -22.80 16.66 13.65
CA VAL A 248 -23.12 17.17 14.99
C VAL A 248 -22.95 18.69 15.04
N LYS A 249 -21.86 19.22 14.47
CA LYS A 249 -21.60 20.67 14.40
C LYS A 249 -22.51 21.39 13.38
N ASN A 250 -23.01 20.68 12.37
CA ASN A 250 -23.85 21.22 11.30
C ASN A 250 -25.16 20.43 11.14
N PRO A 251 -26.09 20.48 12.12
CA PRO A 251 -27.31 19.68 12.07
C PRO A 251 -28.17 19.92 10.82
N LYS A 252 -28.15 21.15 10.29
CA LYS A 252 -28.88 21.56 9.08
C LYS A 252 -28.32 20.97 7.78
N ALA A 253 -27.07 20.51 7.81
CA ALA A 253 -26.40 19.90 6.66
C ALA A 253 -26.70 18.39 6.54
N LYS A 254 -27.38 17.78 7.53
CA LYS A 254 -27.82 16.39 7.40
C LYS A 254 -28.71 16.26 6.15
N PRO A 255 -28.52 15.22 5.33
CA PRO A 255 -29.40 14.98 4.20
C PRO A 255 -30.83 14.83 4.74
N PHE A 256 -31.80 15.51 4.14
CA PHE A 256 -33.22 15.30 4.44
C PHE A 256 -33.47 13.78 4.38
N GLU A 257 -33.87 13.23 5.52
CA GLU A 257 -33.77 11.81 5.84
C GLU A 257 -34.33 10.88 4.73
N LYS A 258 -33.49 9.96 4.25
CA LYS A 258 -33.91 8.63 3.78
C LYS A 258 -34.12 7.66 4.97
N GLU A 259 -34.31 8.16 6.19
CA GLU A 259 -34.44 7.35 7.41
C GLU A 259 -35.85 6.76 7.63
N GLU A 260 -36.89 7.18 6.90
CA GLU A 260 -38.24 6.60 7.04
C GLU A 260 -38.47 5.29 6.26
N ILE A 261 -37.62 4.93 5.29
CA ILE A 261 -37.85 3.73 4.45
C ILE A 261 -37.28 2.46 5.11
N THR A 262 -36.18 2.57 5.85
CA THR A 262 -35.51 1.41 6.47
C THR A 262 -36.21 0.97 7.76
N LYS A 263 -36.75 1.90 8.56
CA LYS A 263 -37.52 1.55 9.76
C LYS A 263 -38.83 0.83 9.45
N ARG A 264 -39.55 1.23 8.38
CA ARG A 264 -40.77 0.54 7.94
C ARG A 264 -40.54 -0.88 7.40
N GLN A 265 -39.35 -1.17 6.88
CA GLN A 265 -38.99 -2.52 6.41
C GLN A 265 -38.55 -3.46 7.54
N GLN A 266 -38.04 -2.92 8.65
CA GLN A 266 -37.68 -3.70 9.84
C GLN A 266 -38.93 -4.07 10.66
N GLU A 267 -39.86 -3.12 10.86
CA GLU A 267 -41.12 -3.35 11.60
C GLU A 267 -42.03 -4.37 10.90
N THR A 268 -42.01 -4.43 9.57
CA THR A 268 -42.77 -5.45 8.81
C THR A 268 -42.16 -6.85 8.87
N LEU A 269 -40.87 -7.00 9.16
CA LEU A 269 -40.21 -8.30 9.30
C LEU A 269 -40.45 -8.92 10.68
N ASP A 270 -40.47 -8.10 11.74
CA ASP A 270 -40.75 -8.56 13.11
C ASP A 270 -42.22 -8.95 13.32
N ASP A 271 -43.15 -8.29 12.62
CA ASP A 271 -44.57 -8.68 12.62
C ASP A 271 -44.82 -9.98 11.82
N ILE A 272 -44.07 -10.23 10.74
CA ILE A 272 -44.15 -11.50 9.98
C ILE A 272 -43.52 -12.67 10.75
N LEU A 273 -42.50 -12.42 11.57
CA LEU A 273 -41.83 -13.45 12.39
C LEU A 273 -42.67 -13.87 13.61
N LYS A 274 -43.49 -12.97 14.17
CA LYS A 274 -44.43 -13.30 15.26
C LYS A 274 -45.56 -14.24 14.83
N ASP A 275 -45.96 -14.19 13.56
CA ASP A 275 -46.99 -15.07 13.01
C ASP A 275 -46.47 -16.49 12.70
N PHE A 276 -45.15 -16.69 12.62
CA PHE A 276 -44.53 -17.99 12.27
C PHE A 276 -44.14 -18.86 13.47
N GLU A 277 -44.06 -18.32 14.69
CA GLU A 277 -43.77 -19.11 15.91
C GLU A 277 -44.97 -19.92 16.43
N GLY A 278 -46.16 -19.77 15.83
CA GLY A 278 -47.41 -20.36 16.30
C GLY A 278 -47.76 -21.78 15.83
N LEU A 279 -47.01 -22.40 14.90
CA LEU A 279 -47.38 -23.72 14.35
C LEU A 279 -46.18 -24.65 14.21
N GLY A 280 -45.80 -25.25 15.33
CA GLY A 280 -44.97 -26.45 15.35
C GLY A 280 -45.72 -27.71 14.90
N PHE A 281 -44.93 -28.69 14.46
CA PHE A 281 -45.27 -30.08 14.14
C PHE A 281 -45.86 -30.38 12.76
N LEU A 282 -45.01 -30.86 11.84
CA LEU A 282 -44.85 -32.30 11.60
C LEU A 282 -43.67 -32.55 10.66
N ALA A 283 -42.77 -33.40 11.15
CA ALA A 283 -41.65 -33.94 10.42
C ALA A 283 -42.10 -34.80 9.21
N ASN A 284 -41.12 -34.99 8.32
CA ASN A 284 -40.82 -36.20 7.54
C ASN A 284 -40.89 -36.14 6.02
N GLU A 285 -39.79 -36.68 5.47
CA GLU A 285 -39.58 -37.30 4.17
C GLU A 285 -39.02 -36.48 3.00
N ARG A 286 -37.72 -36.72 2.81
CA ARG A 286 -37.07 -37.22 1.58
C ARG A 286 -37.22 -36.39 0.30
N LYS A 287 -36.03 -35.95 -0.17
CA LYS A 287 -35.51 -36.12 -1.54
C LYS A 287 -36.55 -36.60 -2.58
N LYS A 288 -36.88 -35.76 -3.56
CA LYS A 288 -36.72 -36.05 -4.99
C LYS A 288 -37.11 -34.87 -5.89
N ASN A 289 -36.29 -34.72 -6.93
CA ASN A 289 -36.56 -34.17 -8.26
C ASN A 289 -36.54 -32.65 -8.47
N GLU A 290 -35.52 -32.26 -9.23
CA GLU A 290 -35.46 -31.11 -10.11
C GLU A 290 -36.76 -30.94 -10.93
N LYS A 291 -37.26 -29.70 -11.05
CA LYS A 291 -37.02 -28.84 -12.23
C LYS A 291 -37.82 -27.54 -12.12
N MET A 292 -37.11 -26.46 -12.47
CA MET A 292 -37.58 -25.25 -13.12
C MET A 292 -38.48 -24.25 -12.37
N SER A 293 -37.80 -23.14 -12.04
CA SER A 293 -38.12 -21.76 -12.39
C SER A 293 -39.37 -21.10 -11.80
N VAL A 294 -39.16 -20.11 -10.92
CA VAL A 294 -39.54 -18.72 -11.23
C VAL A 294 -38.52 -17.75 -10.61
N LYS A 295 -38.13 -16.79 -11.46
CA LYS A 295 -37.16 -15.70 -11.33
C LYS A 295 -37.35 -14.84 -10.07
N LYS A 296 -36.25 -14.60 -9.34
CA LYS A 296 -36.01 -13.33 -8.63
C LYS A 296 -34.97 -12.54 -9.42
N LYS A 297 -35.32 -11.30 -9.77
CA LYS A 297 -34.56 -10.30 -10.52
C LYS A 297 -33.09 -10.25 -10.10
N THR A 298 -32.23 -10.89 -10.89
CA THR A 298 -30.86 -10.47 -11.11
C THR A 298 -30.92 -9.16 -11.88
N ILE A 299 -30.29 -8.12 -11.35
CA ILE A 299 -29.93 -6.93 -12.13
C ILE A 299 -28.96 -7.45 -13.19
N SER A 300 -29.34 -7.34 -14.46
CA SER A 300 -28.50 -7.73 -15.58
C SER A 300 -27.37 -6.71 -15.72
N ASP A 301 -26.15 -7.16 -15.45
CA ASP A 301 -24.97 -6.67 -16.16
C ASP A 301 -25.18 -6.99 -17.64
N ASN A 302 -25.57 -5.99 -18.44
CA ASN A 302 -25.38 -5.97 -19.89
C ASN A 302 -25.86 -4.61 -20.42
N GLU A 303 -24.92 -3.68 -20.47
CA GLU A 303 -24.72 -2.71 -21.56
C GLU A 303 -23.41 -1.95 -21.21
N GLU A 304 -22.29 -2.68 -21.11
CA GLU A 304 -20.99 -2.03 -21.35
C GLU A 304 -21.01 -1.70 -22.85
N VAL A 305 -21.07 -0.41 -23.18
CA VAL A 305 -20.90 0.06 -24.56
C VAL A 305 -19.59 -0.53 -25.07
N GLU A 306 -19.68 -1.41 -26.06
CA GLU A 306 -18.53 -2.08 -26.66
C GLU A 306 -17.58 -1.01 -27.22
N PHE A 307 -16.45 -0.82 -26.56
CA PHE A 307 -15.46 0.17 -26.97
C PHE A 307 -14.76 -0.33 -28.23
N ASP A 308 -14.83 0.44 -29.32
CA ASP A 308 -14.21 0.08 -30.59
C ASP A 308 -12.69 0.25 -30.54
N PHE A 309 -12.01 -0.79 -30.04
CA PHE A 309 -10.55 -0.86 -30.02
C PHE A 309 -9.93 -0.95 -31.41
N ALA A 310 -10.67 -1.41 -32.43
CA ALA A 310 -10.11 -1.56 -33.78
C ALA A 310 -9.67 -0.21 -34.36
N LYS A 311 -10.37 0.87 -34.01
CA LYS A 311 -10.01 2.24 -34.41
C LYS A 311 -8.66 2.71 -33.88
N TYR A 312 -8.23 2.23 -32.71
CA TYR A 312 -7.03 2.70 -32.02
C TYR A 312 -5.90 1.65 -31.96
N GLU A 313 -6.14 0.46 -32.53
CA GLU A 313 -5.26 -0.72 -32.43
C GLU A 313 -3.81 -0.39 -32.78
N GLU A 314 -3.57 0.22 -33.95
CA GLU A 314 -2.23 0.59 -34.40
C GLU A 314 -1.52 1.53 -33.42
N GLN A 315 -2.21 2.55 -32.90
CA GLN A 315 -1.62 3.52 -31.97
C GLN A 315 -1.30 2.88 -30.62
N ILE A 316 -2.18 2.00 -30.14
CA ILE A 316 -1.97 1.26 -28.88
C ILE A 316 -0.74 0.35 -28.99
N PHE A 317 -0.64 -0.47 -30.05
CA PHE A 317 0.48 -1.38 -30.21
C PHE A 317 1.78 -0.68 -30.57
N LEU A 318 1.73 0.43 -31.31
CA LEU A 318 2.90 1.29 -31.52
C LEU A 318 3.44 1.82 -30.19
N LYS A 319 2.56 2.28 -29.29
CA LYS A 319 2.99 2.75 -27.95
C LYS A 319 3.51 1.62 -27.08
N LEU A 320 2.82 0.49 -27.03
CA LEU A 320 3.29 -0.70 -26.30
C LEU A 320 4.63 -1.22 -26.82
N SER A 321 4.89 -1.13 -28.13
CA SER A 321 6.19 -1.53 -28.71
C SER A 321 7.36 -0.74 -28.10
N SER A 322 7.14 0.55 -27.80
CA SER A 322 8.16 1.41 -27.18
C SER A 322 8.40 1.12 -25.69
N CYS A 323 7.54 0.30 -25.08
CA CYS A 323 7.63 -0.12 -23.69
C CYS A 323 8.25 -1.52 -23.53
N ILE A 324 8.62 -2.21 -24.60
CA ILE A 324 9.15 -3.59 -24.57
C ILE A 324 10.51 -3.63 -23.85
N ASN A 325 10.66 -4.57 -22.91
CA ASN A 325 11.85 -4.75 -22.06
C ASN A 325 12.35 -3.46 -21.45
N LYS A 326 11.44 -2.74 -20.80
CA LYS A 326 11.75 -1.46 -20.18
C LYS A 326 11.72 -1.56 -18.68
N SER A 327 12.75 -1.02 -18.05
CA SER A 327 12.75 -0.73 -16.62
C SER A 327 12.54 0.76 -16.38
N ILE A 328 11.97 1.09 -15.22
CA ILE A 328 11.82 2.47 -14.77
C ILE A 328 12.60 2.62 -13.47
N ASN A 329 13.48 3.62 -13.41
CA ASN A 329 14.28 3.93 -12.23
C ASN A 329 13.58 5.00 -11.39
N TYR A 330 13.43 4.75 -10.09
CA TYR A 330 12.94 5.73 -9.11
C TYR A 330 13.91 5.76 -7.93
N GLY A 331 14.73 6.81 -7.86
CA GLY A 331 15.80 6.90 -6.86
C GLY A 331 16.83 5.78 -7.05
N TYR A 332 16.98 4.91 -6.04
CA TYR A 332 17.90 3.77 -6.07
C TYR A 332 17.23 2.44 -6.46
N GLU A 333 15.92 2.42 -6.72
CA GLU A 333 15.18 1.21 -7.10
C GLU A 333 14.79 1.22 -8.58
N SER A 334 14.93 0.07 -9.23
CA SER A 334 14.49 -0.17 -10.61
C SER A 334 13.25 -1.08 -10.62
N PHE A 335 12.25 -0.73 -11.42
CA PHE A 335 11.00 -1.47 -11.56
C PHE A 335 10.87 -2.01 -12.98
N VAL A 336 10.22 -3.16 -13.11
CA VAL A 336 9.94 -3.77 -14.42
C VAL A 336 8.64 -3.22 -14.98
N GLU A 337 8.72 -2.40 -16.05
CA GLU A 337 7.54 -1.93 -16.78
C GLU A 337 7.03 -3.02 -17.71
N SER A 338 7.96 -3.65 -18.44
CA SER A 338 7.71 -4.89 -19.17
C SER A 338 8.96 -5.76 -19.23
N ILE A 339 8.76 -7.07 -19.41
CA ILE A 339 9.86 -8.02 -19.55
C ILE A 339 9.46 -9.19 -20.45
N SER A 340 10.40 -9.62 -21.28
CA SER A 340 10.21 -10.77 -22.17
C SER A 340 10.19 -12.08 -21.39
N TYR A 341 9.31 -12.98 -21.81
CA TYR A 341 9.20 -14.34 -21.33
C TYR A 341 8.76 -15.27 -22.46
N LYS A 342 9.67 -16.12 -22.94
CA LYS A 342 9.44 -16.99 -24.11
C LYS A 342 8.99 -16.15 -25.31
N ASP A 343 7.88 -16.51 -25.94
CA ASP A 343 7.28 -15.86 -27.09
C ASP A 343 6.32 -14.71 -26.71
N MET A 344 6.45 -14.16 -25.50
CA MET A 344 5.57 -13.11 -24.98
C MET A 344 6.36 -11.97 -24.35
N ILE A 345 5.70 -10.82 -24.29
CA ILE A 345 6.10 -9.70 -23.46
C ILE A 345 5.08 -9.57 -22.33
N LEU A 346 5.59 -9.54 -21.10
CA LEU A 346 4.79 -9.35 -19.90
C LEU A 346 4.74 -7.86 -19.57
N PHE A 347 3.66 -7.19 -19.93
CA PHE A 347 3.46 -5.79 -19.58
C PHE A 347 2.83 -5.68 -18.21
N SER A 348 3.39 -4.86 -17.32
CA SER A 348 2.74 -4.55 -16.07
C SER A 348 1.34 -3.96 -16.33
N LYS A 349 0.39 -4.22 -15.43
CA LYS A 349 -0.95 -3.62 -15.53
C LYS A 349 -0.89 -2.09 -15.67
N GLN A 350 0.05 -1.46 -14.96
CA GLN A 350 0.22 -0.02 -14.99
C GLN A 350 0.71 0.49 -16.36
N CYS A 351 1.62 -0.24 -17.01
CA CYS A 351 2.09 0.08 -18.36
C CYS A 351 0.92 0.13 -19.36
N ILE A 352 0.06 -0.90 -19.36
CA ILE A 352 -1.13 -0.95 -20.24
C ILE A 352 -2.07 0.23 -19.95
N ILE A 353 -2.34 0.51 -18.67
CA ILE A 353 -3.21 1.63 -18.28
C ILE A 353 -2.64 2.97 -18.78
N ASN A 354 -1.34 3.18 -18.66
CA ASN A 354 -0.68 4.41 -19.09
C ASN A 354 -0.79 4.60 -20.61
N VAL A 355 -0.53 3.55 -21.39
CA VAL A 355 -0.69 3.58 -22.84
C VAL A 355 -2.13 3.87 -23.24
N LEU A 356 -3.10 3.23 -22.60
CA LEU A 356 -4.53 3.45 -22.91
C LEU A 356 -4.93 4.90 -22.58
N LYS A 357 -4.49 5.47 -21.45
CA LYS A 357 -4.74 6.89 -21.14
C LYS A 357 -4.14 7.81 -22.19
N GLU A 358 -2.94 7.51 -22.69
CA GLU A 358 -2.28 8.34 -23.69
C GLU A 358 -3.02 8.31 -25.03
N VAL A 359 -3.41 7.13 -25.49
CA VAL A 359 -4.07 6.96 -26.81
C VAL A 359 -5.55 7.35 -26.77
N LEU A 360 -6.22 7.14 -25.63
CA LEU A 360 -7.66 7.31 -25.46
C LEU A 360 -8.03 8.57 -24.66
N ASN A 361 -7.17 9.59 -24.65
CA ASN A 361 -7.43 10.89 -24.01
C ASN A 361 -7.85 10.80 -22.53
N GLY A 362 -7.19 9.93 -21.76
CA GLY A 362 -7.39 9.76 -20.32
C GLY A 362 -8.34 8.62 -19.93
N GLU A 363 -9.01 7.99 -20.89
CA GLU A 363 -9.80 6.79 -20.66
C GLU A 363 -8.90 5.55 -20.57
N THR A 364 -9.26 4.57 -19.72
CA THR A 364 -8.40 3.39 -19.51
C THR A 364 -8.94 2.13 -20.17
N HIS A 365 -10.26 1.91 -20.18
CA HIS A 365 -10.94 0.72 -20.74
C HIS A 365 -10.20 -0.61 -20.54
N PHE A 366 -9.48 -0.78 -19.42
CA PHE A 366 -8.51 -1.87 -19.25
C PHE A 366 -9.15 -3.26 -19.32
N THR A 367 -10.30 -3.43 -18.66
CA THR A 367 -11.08 -4.68 -18.68
C THR A 367 -11.51 -5.04 -20.11
N SER A 368 -12.04 -4.06 -20.83
CA SER A 368 -12.50 -4.20 -22.21
C SER A 368 -11.33 -4.49 -23.16
N PHE A 369 -10.17 -3.85 -22.95
CA PHE A 369 -8.93 -4.10 -23.68
C PHE A 369 -8.52 -5.58 -23.55
N VAL A 370 -8.47 -6.08 -22.31
CA VAL A 370 -8.06 -7.47 -22.05
C VAL A 370 -9.05 -8.45 -22.66
N ARG A 371 -10.36 -8.21 -22.55
CA ARG A 371 -11.39 -9.05 -23.18
C ARG A 371 -11.22 -9.08 -24.70
N PHE A 372 -11.21 -7.91 -25.33
CA PHE A 372 -11.12 -7.76 -26.79
C PHE A 372 -9.88 -8.44 -27.38
N TYR A 373 -8.70 -8.17 -26.81
CA TYR A 373 -7.44 -8.73 -27.34
C TYR A 373 -7.19 -10.18 -26.92
N ARG A 374 -7.86 -10.69 -25.88
CA ARG A 374 -7.89 -12.12 -25.59
C ARG A 374 -8.72 -12.88 -26.62
N GLU A 375 -9.87 -12.35 -27.03
CA GLU A 375 -10.69 -12.94 -28.10
C GLU A 375 -9.94 -12.98 -29.44
N LYS A 376 -9.15 -11.94 -29.75
CA LYS A 376 -8.22 -11.93 -30.89
C LYS A 376 -7.00 -12.85 -30.74
N LYS A 377 -6.84 -13.54 -29.60
CA LYS A 377 -5.68 -14.42 -29.29
C LYS A 377 -4.33 -13.69 -29.26
N TYR A 378 -4.35 -12.39 -28.94
CA TYR A 378 -3.14 -11.58 -28.74
C TYR A 378 -2.61 -11.72 -27.31
N ILE A 379 -3.53 -11.93 -26.36
CA ILE A 379 -3.23 -12.07 -24.93
C ILE A 379 -3.33 -13.54 -24.49
N ALA A 380 -2.39 -13.98 -23.65
CA ALA A 380 -2.34 -15.34 -23.09
C ALA A 380 -2.42 -15.35 -21.55
N TYR A 381 -2.64 -16.54 -20.97
CA TYR A 381 -2.56 -16.83 -19.53
C TYR A 381 -3.47 -16.03 -18.59
N ILE A 382 -4.44 -15.30 -19.12
CA ILE A 382 -5.50 -14.63 -18.34
C ILE A 382 -6.75 -15.49 -18.35
N ASP A 383 -7.45 -15.63 -17.22
CA ASP A 383 -8.73 -16.34 -17.11
C ASP A 383 -9.89 -15.38 -16.88
N ILE A 384 -10.40 -14.77 -17.97
CA ILE A 384 -11.55 -13.86 -17.91
C ILE A 384 -12.83 -14.56 -17.47
N ASN A 385 -12.93 -15.89 -17.63
CA ASN A 385 -14.13 -16.65 -17.24
C ASN A 385 -14.26 -16.72 -15.71
N LYS A 386 -13.15 -16.52 -14.98
CA LYS A 386 -13.10 -16.35 -13.53
C LYS A 386 -12.99 -14.87 -13.11
N ASN A 387 -13.29 -13.92 -14.00
CA ASN A 387 -13.15 -12.48 -13.78
C ASN A 387 -11.71 -12.01 -13.48
N PHE A 388 -10.68 -12.70 -13.99
CA PHE A 388 -9.31 -12.21 -13.96
C PHE A 388 -8.96 -11.47 -15.26
N TYR A 389 -8.26 -10.33 -15.12
CA TYR A 389 -7.84 -9.48 -16.25
C TYR A 389 -6.32 -9.27 -16.28
N SER A 390 -5.58 -10.07 -15.51
CA SER A 390 -4.12 -10.08 -15.46
C SER A 390 -3.64 -11.43 -14.94
N SER A 391 -2.36 -11.72 -15.12
CA SER A 391 -1.70 -12.97 -14.75
C SER A 391 -0.53 -12.70 -13.81
N LYS A 392 -0.29 -13.61 -12.88
CA LYS A 392 0.84 -13.52 -11.96
C LYS A 392 2.04 -14.35 -12.45
N PHE A 393 3.18 -13.68 -12.57
CA PHE A 393 4.48 -14.29 -12.81
C PHE A 393 5.42 -14.02 -11.63
N ILE A 394 6.50 -14.78 -11.52
CA ILE A 394 7.56 -14.58 -10.52
C ILE A 394 8.80 -14.08 -11.25
N LEU A 395 9.28 -12.90 -10.84
CA LEU A 395 10.56 -12.36 -11.25
C LEU A 395 11.60 -12.72 -10.18
N LEU A 396 12.65 -13.42 -10.59
CA LEU A 396 13.77 -13.78 -9.75
C LEU A 396 14.90 -12.77 -10.03
N THR A 397 15.16 -11.89 -9.06
CA THR A 397 16.32 -11.00 -9.07
C THR A 397 17.48 -11.66 -8.31
N LYS A 398 18.63 -10.99 -8.21
CA LYS A 398 19.75 -11.48 -7.39
C LYS A 398 19.43 -11.51 -5.89
N GLU A 399 18.55 -10.61 -5.46
CA GLU A 399 18.29 -10.32 -4.05
C GLU A 399 16.93 -10.88 -3.60
N ASP A 400 15.96 -10.98 -4.51
CA ASP A 400 14.57 -11.22 -4.13
C ASP A 400 13.73 -11.98 -5.17
N LYS A 401 12.55 -12.43 -4.72
CA LYS A 401 11.49 -12.97 -5.58
C LYS A 401 10.30 -12.02 -5.58
N ILE A 402 9.96 -11.48 -6.75
CA ILE A 402 8.91 -10.47 -6.91
C ILE A 402 7.72 -11.11 -7.61
N GLU A 403 6.52 -11.01 -7.02
CA GLU A 403 5.28 -11.30 -7.74
C GLU A 403 4.98 -10.17 -8.73
N PHE A 404 4.84 -10.51 -10.00
CA PHE A 404 4.61 -9.58 -11.09
C PHE A 404 3.24 -9.80 -11.70
N ASP A 405 2.35 -8.83 -11.50
CA ASP A 405 1.01 -8.80 -12.05
C ASP A 405 1.02 -8.11 -13.43
N CYS A 406 0.70 -8.87 -14.47
CA CYS A 406 0.97 -8.46 -15.85
C CYS A 406 -0.09 -8.95 -16.84
N VAL A 407 -0.09 -8.35 -18.03
CA VAL A 407 -0.84 -8.79 -19.21
C VAL A 407 0.16 -9.41 -20.18
N PRO A 408 0.13 -10.73 -20.38
CA PRO A 408 1.02 -11.41 -21.32
C PRO A 408 0.53 -11.22 -22.76
N ILE A 409 1.29 -10.50 -23.58
CA ILE A 409 0.98 -10.27 -25.01
C ILE A 409 1.99 -11.02 -25.86
N PHE A 410 1.53 -11.75 -26.88
CA PHE A 410 2.44 -12.48 -27.77
C PHE A 410 3.34 -11.54 -28.58
N ALA A 411 4.61 -11.91 -28.72
CA ALA A 411 5.61 -11.17 -29.48
C ALA A 411 5.21 -10.94 -30.96
N ARG A 412 4.52 -11.94 -31.55
CA ARG A 412 3.99 -11.87 -32.93
C ARG A 412 3.03 -10.71 -33.18
N VAL A 413 2.44 -10.12 -32.14
CA VAL A 413 1.55 -8.96 -32.27
C VAL A 413 2.34 -7.69 -32.61
N PHE A 414 3.64 -7.69 -32.30
CA PHE A 414 4.55 -6.58 -32.55
C PHE A 414 5.49 -6.84 -33.73
N ASP A 415 5.31 -7.96 -34.46
CA ASP A 415 6.22 -8.44 -35.50
C ASP A 415 7.68 -8.61 -35.04
N ILE A 416 7.87 -9.03 -33.77
CA ILE A 416 9.19 -9.25 -33.17
C ILE A 416 9.47 -10.74 -33.04
N GLU A 417 10.66 -11.18 -33.47
CA GLU A 417 11.12 -12.55 -33.26
C GLU A 417 11.59 -12.79 -31.81
N VAL A 418 11.44 -14.03 -31.34
CA VAL A 418 11.80 -14.41 -29.95
C VAL A 418 13.28 -14.13 -29.63
N GLN A 419 14.16 -14.24 -30.64
CA GLN A 419 15.59 -13.97 -30.46
C GLN A 419 15.86 -12.48 -30.19
N ASP A 420 15.14 -11.60 -30.88
CA ASP A 420 15.26 -10.14 -30.73
C ASP A 420 14.75 -9.67 -29.37
N LEU A 421 13.75 -10.35 -28.80
CA LEU A 421 13.26 -10.07 -27.44
C LEU A 421 14.34 -10.31 -26.38
N GLU A 422 15.08 -11.42 -26.45
CA GLU A 422 16.16 -11.70 -25.51
C GLU A 422 17.34 -10.74 -25.71
N LEU A 423 17.66 -10.37 -26.95
CA LEU A 423 18.68 -9.36 -27.23
C LEU A 423 18.30 -7.98 -26.65
N SER A 424 17.06 -7.54 -26.89
CA SER A 424 16.53 -6.29 -26.35
C SER A 424 16.55 -6.28 -24.82
N LYS A 425 16.15 -7.38 -24.17
CA LYS A 425 16.19 -7.50 -22.71
C LYS A 425 17.60 -7.37 -22.14
N ASN A 426 18.61 -7.86 -22.85
CA ASN A 426 20.01 -7.81 -22.42
C ASN A 426 20.64 -6.41 -22.53
N GLN A 427 20.00 -5.47 -23.24
CA GLN A 427 20.45 -4.08 -23.33
C GLN A 427 20.17 -3.30 -22.03
N ASP A 428 19.17 -3.71 -21.27
CA ASP A 428 18.85 -3.10 -19.97
C ASP A 428 19.65 -3.78 -18.84
N GLU A 429 20.43 -2.97 -18.11
CA GLU A 429 21.32 -3.46 -17.04
C GLU A 429 20.59 -4.13 -15.87
N PHE A 430 19.37 -3.70 -15.58
CA PHE A 430 18.55 -4.25 -14.53
C PHE A 430 17.88 -5.55 -15.01
N LEU A 431 17.20 -5.49 -16.17
CA LEU A 431 16.41 -6.60 -16.69
C LEU A 431 17.24 -7.81 -17.13
N LYS A 432 18.49 -7.61 -17.61
CA LYS A 432 19.39 -8.72 -17.98
C LYS A 432 19.63 -9.70 -16.84
N SER A 433 19.53 -9.24 -15.60
CA SER A 433 19.74 -10.07 -14.41
C SER A 433 18.50 -10.85 -13.95
N ILE A 434 17.32 -10.53 -14.50
CA ILE A 434 16.03 -11.04 -14.03
C ILE A 434 15.62 -12.29 -14.77
N LYS A 435 15.31 -13.37 -14.01
CA LYS A 435 14.72 -14.59 -14.57
C LYS A 435 13.22 -14.64 -14.30
N VAL A 436 12.43 -14.91 -15.33
CA VAL A 436 10.96 -14.95 -15.24
C VAL A 436 10.47 -16.39 -15.13
N ARG A 437 9.51 -16.64 -14.23
CA ARG A 437 8.82 -17.93 -14.10
C ARG A 437 7.31 -17.73 -14.04
N LEU A 438 6.55 -18.63 -14.65
CA LEU A 438 5.10 -18.68 -14.44
C LEU A 438 4.82 -19.13 -13.00
N LYS A 439 3.96 -18.40 -12.27
CA LYS A 439 3.46 -18.84 -10.97
C LYS A 439 2.47 -19.98 -11.27
N LYS A 440 2.92 -21.24 -11.19
CA LYS A 440 1.99 -22.38 -11.26
C LYS A 440 0.96 -22.17 -10.15
N GLU A 441 -0.31 -21.99 -10.51
CA GLU A 441 -1.40 -22.30 -9.60
C GLU A 441 -1.24 -23.78 -9.23
N ASN A 442 -1.42 -24.14 -7.96
CA ASN A 442 -1.57 -25.53 -7.59
C ASN A 442 -2.71 -26.12 -8.42
N ILE A 443 -2.34 -26.87 -9.45
CA ILE A 443 -3.19 -27.92 -9.99
C ILE A 443 -2.75 -29.13 -9.19
N ASP A 444 -3.49 -29.42 -8.12
CA ASP A 444 -3.51 -30.76 -7.56
C ASP A 444 -3.95 -31.72 -8.67
N GLU A 445 -3.18 -32.81 -8.79
CA GLU A 445 -3.44 -34.10 -9.47
C GLU A 445 -4.36 -34.15 -10.72
#